data_AF-A0AAD4DSB4-F1
#
_entry.id   AF-A0AAD4DSB4-F1
#
_cell.length_a   1.000
_cell.length_b   1.000
_cell.length_c   1.000
_cell.angle_alpha   90.00
_cell.angle_beta   90.00
_cell.angle_gamma   90.00
#
_symmetry.space_group_name_H-M   'P 1'
#
loop_
_entity.id
_entity.type
_entity.pdbx_description
1 polymer ?
#
loop_
_entity_poly.entity_id
_entity_poly.type
_entity_poly.pdbx_seq_one_letter_code
_entity_poly.pdbx_strand_id
1 'polypeptide(L)'
;LRVFELSDDEWSIVEQLCNMLKILKDATMFFSRSTPSLATVIPAMDLIDETLSTHMLNKRLLPSIRAASGLAKKTLNRYYELTDRSDVYCIAMILHPRHKLAYFQCAKWEEGWIDLVHTLVRAEFD
;
A
#
# COMPACT_ATOMS: atom_id res chain seq x y z
N LEU A 1 -22.69 -28.66 -16.64
CA LEU A 1 -21.81 -28.40 -15.48
C LEU A 1 -20.32 -28.46 -15.85
N ARG A 2 -19.82 -29.51 -16.54
CA ARG A 2 -18.41 -29.61 -17.00
C ARG A 2 -17.88 -28.48 -17.92
N VAL A 3 -18.76 -27.72 -18.57
CA VAL A 3 -18.35 -26.59 -19.44
C VAL A 3 -17.82 -25.39 -18.63
N PHE A 4 -18.06 -25.35 -17.32
CA PHE A 4 -17.57 -24.31 -16.41
C PHE A 4 -16.49 -24.82 -15.46
N GLU A 5 -15.99 -26.04 -15.64
CA GLU A 5 -14.85 -26.55 -14.86
C GLU A 5 -13.58 -25.88 -15.35
N LEU A 6 -12.86 -25.23 -14.43
CA LEU A 6 -11.54 -24.69 -14.72
C LEU A 6 -10.56 -25.85 -14.91
N SER A 7 -9.69 -25.70 -15.89
CA SER A 7 -8.52 -26.56 -16.07
C SER A 7 -7.50 -26.37 -14.93
N ASP A 8 -6.57 -27.31 -14.78
CA ASP A 8 -5.51 -27.23 -13.76
C ASP A 8 -4.65 -25.96 -13.93
N ASP A 9 -4.41 -25.53 -15.16
CA ASP A 9 -3.69 -24.30 -15.47
C ASP A 9 -4.47 -23.05 -15.04
N GLU A 10 -5.78 -23.03 -15.28
CA GLU A 10 -6.65 -21.94 -14.83
C GLU A 10 -6.75 -21.89 -13.31
N TRP A 11 -6.82 -23.04 -12.63
CA TRP A 11 -6.77 -23.11 -11.17
C TRP A 11 -5.45 -22.54 -10.62
N SER A 12 -4.33 -22.83 -11.26
CA SER A 12 -3.02 -22.26 -10.89
C SER A 12 -2.99 -20.73 -11.04
N ILE A 13 -3.60 -20.19 -12.10
CA ILE A 13 -3.76 -18.74 -12.29
C ILE A 13 -4.60 -18.15 -11.16
N VAL A 14 -5.76 -18.75 -10.86
CA VAL A 14 -6.68 -18.29 -9.81
C VAL A 14 -6.00 -18.30 -8.45
N GLU A 15 -5.26 -19.36 -8.12
CA GLU A 15 -4.54 -19.47 -6.86
C GLU A 15 -3.50 -18.35 -6.70
N GLN A 16 -2.67 -18.14 -7.72
CA GLN A 16 -1.67 -17.07 -7.69
C GLN A 16 -2.30 -15.68 -7.64
N LEU A 17 -3.42 -15.49 -8.35
CA LEU A 17 -4.18 -14.24 -8.32
C LEU A 17 -4.77 -13.97 -6.94
N CYS A 18 -5.41 -14.97 -6.31
CA CYS A 18 -5.95 -14.87 -4.95
C CYS A 18 -4.85 -14.53 -3.93
N ASN A 19 -3.68 -15.16 -4.06
CA ASN A 19 -2.54 -14.88 -3.20
C ASN A 19 -2.04 -13.45 -3.36
N MET A 20 -1.93 -12.95 -4.58
CA MET A 20 -1.54 -11.56 -4.85
C MET A 20 -2.56 -10.55 -4.31
N LEU A 21 -3.87 -10.83 -4.48
CA LEU A 21 -4.94 -9.94 -4.02
C LEU A 21 -5.15 -9.95 -2.50
N LYS A 22 -4.55 -10.92 -1.79
CA LYS A 22 -4.73 -11.07 -0.34
C LYS A 22 -4.38 -9.81 0.43
N ILE A 23 -3.31 -9.10 0.04
CA ILE A 23 -2.90 -7.87 0.72
C ILE A 23 -3.96 -6.76 0.64
N LEU A 24 -4.66 -6.66 -0.49
CA LEU A 24 -5.74 -5.69 -0.68
C LEU A 24 -6.96 -6.05 0.17
N LYS A 25 -7.28 -7.35 0.27
CA LYS A 25 -8.34 -7.85 1.15
C LYS A 25 -8.01 -7.55 2.61
N ASP A 26 -6.79 -7.83 3.05
CA ASP A 26 -6.35 -7.60 4.42
C ASP A 26 -6.39 -6.11 4.78
N ALA A 27 -5.91 -5.23 3.88
CA ALA A 27 -6.03 -3.79 4.04
C ALA A 27 -7.50 -3.34 4.11
N THR A 28 -8.36 -3.82 3.22
CA THR A 28 -9.80 -3.51 3.22
C THR A 28 -10.46 -3.91 4.55
N MET A 29 -10.19 -5.14 5.03
CA MET A 29 -10.71 -5.61 6.30
C MET A 29 -10.17 -4.81 7.49
N PHE A 30 -8.93 -4.34 7.42
CA PHE A 30 -8.34 -3.47 8.45
C PHE A 30 -9.05 -2.11 8.51
N PHE A 31 -9.24 -1.46 7.37
CA PHE A 31 -9.92 -0.16 7.28
C PHE A 31 -11.44 -0.23 7.47
N SER A 32 -12.04 -1.42 7.38
CA SER A 32 -13.47 -1.62 7.67
C SER A 32 -13.79 -1.75 9.17
N ARG A 33 -12.78 -1.70 10.04
CA ARG A 33 -12.96 -1.74 11.50
C ARG A 33 -13.47 -0.39 12.01
N SER A 34 -13.92 -0.34 13.26
CA SER A 34 -14.37 0.92 13.89
C SER A 34 -13.23 1.81 14.39
N THR A 35 -11.99 1.30 14.39
CA THR A 35 -10.81 1.96 15.00
C THR A 35 -9.59 2.22 14.07
N PRO A 36 -9.64 2.11 12.73
CA PRO A 36 -8.49 2.46 11.90
C PRO A 36 -8.27 3.97 11.98
N SER A 37 -7.02 4.37 12.21
CA SER A 37 -6.66 5.79 12.30
C SER A 37 -6.11 6.28 10.96
N LEU A 38 -6.26 7.57 10.69
CA LEU A 38 -5.70 8.18 9.48
C LEU A 38 -4.18 7.98 9.37
N ALA A 39 -3.50 7.89 10.52
CA ALA A 39 -2.07 7.62 10.62
C ALA A 39 -1.66 6.23 10.09
N THR A 40 -2.60 5.31 9.89
CA THR A 40 -2.31 3.95 9.38
C THR A 40 -2.42 3.84 7.87
N VAL A 41 -2.89 4.87 7.18
CA VAL A 41 -3.09 4.86 5.72
C VAL A 41 -1.76 4.81 4.98
N ILE A 42 -0.80 5.69 5.33
CA ILE A 42 0.53 5.69 4.71
C ILE A 42 1.24 4.33 4.91
N PRO A 43 1.32 3.76 6.13
CA PRO A 43 1.90 2.44 6.33
C PRO A 43 1.21 1.31 5.57
N ALA A 44 -0.12 1.37 5.42
CA ALA A 44 -0.84 0.38 4.63
C ALA A 44 -0.53 0.51 3.14
N MET A 45 -0.43 1.73 2.61
CA MET A 45 -0.04 1.98 1.21
C MET A 45 1.38 1.48 0.94
N ASP A 46 2.34 1.75 1.82
CA ASP A 46 3.73 1.25 1.73
C ASP A 46 3.77 -0.29 1.69
N LEU A 47 3.02 -0.95 2.58
CA LEU A 47 2.98 -2.41 2.63
C LEU A 47 2.36 -3.02 1.36
N ILE A 48 1.28 -2.43 0.82
CA ILE A 48 0.69 -2.87 -0.44
C ILE A 48 1.69 -2.68 -1.58
N ASP A 49 2.39 -1.54 -1.61
CA ASP A 49 3.37 -1.21 -2.64
C ASP A 49 4.54 -2.20 -2.66
N GLU A 50 5.11 -2.50 -1.49
CA GLU A 50 6.18 -3.48 -1.32
C GLU A 50 5.73 -4.87 -1.77
N THR A 51 4.52 -5.29 -1.37
CA THR A 51 3.96 -6.60 -1.72
C THR A 51 3.76 -6.74 -3.22
N LEU A 52 3.15 -5.75 -3.88
CA LEU A 52 2.94 -5.76 -5.33
C LEU A 52 4.26 -5.71 -6.10
N SER A 53 5.24 -4.95 -5.62
CA SER A 53 6.59 -4.89 -6.20
C SER A 53 7.29 -6.25 -6.11
N THR A 54 7.16 -6.93 -4.98
CA THR A 54 7.68 -8.28 -4.76
C THR A 54 7.05 -9.28 -5.71
N HIS A 55 5.72 -9.26 -5.87
CA HIS A 55 5.03 -10.13 -6.83
C HIS A 55 5.44 -9.84 -8.29
N MET A 56 5.55 -8.57 -8.68
CA MET A 56 5.96 -8.17 -10.03
C MET A 56 7.35 -8.72 -10.44
N LEU A 57 8.29 -8.77 -9.48
CA LEU A 57 9.66 -9.23 -9.68
C LEU A 57 9.84 -10.75 -9.45
N ASN A 58 8.85 -11.43 -8.87
CA ASN A 58 8.95 -12.85 -8.55
C ASN A 58 8.84 -13.74 -9.79
N LYS A 59 9.99 -14.26 -10.25
CA LYS A 59 10.09 -15.16 -11.42
C LYS A 59 9.37 -16.50 -11.26
N ARG A 60 8.93 -16.87 -10.05
CA ARG A 60 8.13 -18.09 -9.81
C ARG A 60 6.65 -17.91 -10.15
N LEU A 61 6.19 -16.66 -10.27
CA LEU A 61 4.81 -16.36 -10.65
C LEU A 61 4.63 -16.36 -12.17
N LEU A 62 3.41 -16.67 -12.61
CA LEU A 62 3.04 -16.64 -14.01
C LEU A 62 3.23 -15.22 -14.59
N PRO A 63 3.63 -15.09 -15.87
CA PRO A 63 3.81 -13.79 -16.50
C PRO A 63 2.58 -12.88 -16.42
N SER A 64 1.37 -13.45 -16.53
CA SER A 64 0.10 -12.74 -16.38
C SER A 64 -0.08 -12.13 -14.99
N ILE A 65 0.28 -12.87 -13.93
CA ILE A 65 0.20 -12.42 -12.53
C ILE A 65 1.21 -11.31 -12.25
N ARG A 66 2.42 -11.41 -12.79
CA ARG A 66 3.44 -10.37 -12.69
C ARG A 66 2.98 -9.08 -13.38
N ALA A 67 2.41 -9.20 -14.58
CA ALA A 67 1.84 -8.07 -15.31
C ALA A 67 0.66 -7.45 -14.55
N ALA A 68 -0.25 -8.26 -14.02
CA ALA A 68 -1.37 -7.81 -13.19
C ALA A 68 -0.88 -7.07 -11.93
N SER A 69 0.16 -7.57 -11.27
CA SER A 69 0.80 -6.91 -10.12
C SER A 69 1.34 -5.53 -10.49
N GLY A 70 1.97 -5.40 -11.65
CA GLY A 70 2.44 -4.11 -12.17
C GLY A 70 1.30 -3.11 -12.45
N LEU A 71 0.17 -3.59 -13.01
CA LEU A 71 -1.03 -2.77 -13.22
C LEU A 71 -1.68 -2.34 -11.89
N ALA A 72 -1.75 -3.25 -10.92
CA ALA A 72 -2.25 -2.96 -9.57
C ALA A 72 -1.37 -1.90 -8.89
N LYS A 73 -0.03 -2.04 -8.97
CA LYS A 73 0.92 -1.06 -8.43
C LYS A 73 0.77 0.30 -9.09
N LYS A 74 0.62 0.36 -10.41
CA LYS A 74 0.38 1.63 -11.12
C LYS A 74 -0.91 2.32 -10.63
N THR A 75 -1.94 1.53 -10.34
CA THR A 75 -3.20 2.05 -9.78
C THR A 75 -3.00 2.55 -8.35
N LEU A 76 -2.29 1.78 -7.51
CA LEU A 76 -1.93 2.17 -6.14
C LEU A 76 -1.17 3.49 -6.13
N ASN A 77 -0.12 3.63 -6.94
CA ASN A 77 0.73 4.83 -7.00
C ASN A 77 -0.08 6.11 -7.28
N ARG A 78 -1.12 6.02 -8.12
CA ARG A 78 -2.01 7.16 -8.40
C ARG A 78 -2.74 7.62 -7.13
N TYR A 79 -3.22 6.70 -6.30
CA TYR A 79 -3.88 7.05 -5.04
C TYR A 79 -2.88 7.42 -3.95
N TYR A 80 -1.69 6.83 -4.00
CA TYR A 80 -0.61 7.20 -3.08
C TYR A 80 -0.19 8.65 -3.31
N GLU A 81 0.02 9.08 -4.55
CA GLU A 81 0.33 10.48 -4.88
C GLU A 81 -0.74 11.47 -4.34
N LEU A 82 -2.02 11.07 -4.36
CA LEU A 82 -3.09 11.89 -3.77
C LEU A 82 -3.07 11.92 -2.23
N THR A 83 -2.65 10.82 -1.61
CA THR A 83 -2.50 10.71 -0.15
C THR A 83 -1.32 11.56 0.32
N ASP A 84 -0.20 11.49 -0.38
CA ASP A 84 1.03 12.24 -0.12
C ASP A 84 0.83 13.76 -0.21
N ARG A 85 0.04 14.22 -1.19
CA ARG A 85 -0.31 15.64 -1.35
C ARG A 85 -1.23 16.20 -0.26
N SER A 86 -1.80 15.36 0.58
CA SER A 86 -2.74 15.79 1.61
C SER A 86 -2.06 15.86 2.96
N ASP A 87 -1.80 17.08 3.43
CA ASP A 87 -1.18 17.38 4.72
C ASP A 87 -1.82 16.62 5.88
N VAL A 88 -3.14 16.37 5.82
CA VAL A 88 -3.90 15.67 6.88
C VAL A 88 -3.34 14.26 7.18
N TYR A 89 -2.95 13.48 6.18
CA TYR A 89 -2.40 12.14 6.41
C TYR A 89 -1.01 12.20 7.03
N CYS A 90 -0.21 13.16 6.58
CA CYS A 90 1.16 13.40 7.05
C CYS A 90 1.16 13.92 8.50
N ILE A 91 0.32 14.90 8.80
CA ILE A 91 0.10 15.44 10.15
C ILE A 91 -0.38 14.33 11.08
N ALA A 92 -1.37 13.53 10.69
CA ALA A 92 -1.87 12.44 11.52
C ALA A 92 -0.78 11.41 11.85
N MET A 93 0.08 11.08 10.89
CA MET A 93 1.25 10.22 11.10
C MET A 93 2.28 10.82 12.07
N ILE A 94 2.58 12.11 11.95
CA ILE A 94 3.53 12.79 12.84
C ILE A 94 3.00 12.87 14.27
N LEU A 95 1.70 13.13 14.43
CA LEU A 95 1.05 13.17 15.74
C LEU A 95 0.90 11.78 16.37
N HIS A 96 1.09 10.70 15.59
CA HIS A 96 1.00 9.35 16.12
C HIS A 96 2.18 9.03 17.07
N PRO A 97 1.93 8.72 18.36
CA PRO A 97 2.98 8.62 19.38
C PRO A 97 4.10 7.61 19.08
N ARG A 98 3.78 6.55 18.32
CA ARG A 98 4.72 5.48 17.94
C ARG A 98 5.48 5.75 16.64
N HIS A 99 4.96 6.57 15.73
CA HIS A 99 5.54 6.76 14.39
C HIS A 99 6.34 8.04 14.33
N LYS A 100 5.66 9.19 14.54
CA LYS A 100 6.27 10.52 14.46
C LYS A 100 7.10 10.67 13.17
N LEU A 101 8.15 11.48 13.20
CA LEU A 101 9.11 11.60 12.10
C LEU A 101 9.97 10.34 11.90
N ALA A 102 10.14 9.53 12.96
CA ALA A 102 10.99 8.35 12.92
C ALA A 102 10.51 7.31 11.89
N TYR A 103 9.19 7.23 11.65
CA TYR A 103 8.67 6.34 10.62
C TYR A 103 9.17 6.72 9.23
N PHE A 104 9.08 8.00 8.84
CA PHE A 104 9.52 8.46 7.51
C PHE A 104 11.03 8.28 7.31
N GLN A 105 11.82 8.48 8.37
CA GLN A 105 13.25 8.20 8.36
C GLN A 105 13.54 6.71 8.12
N CYS A 106 12.85 5.82 8.85
CA CYS A 106 13.00 4.37 8.67
C CYS A 106 12.49 3.88 7.30
N ALA A 107 11.43 4.49 6.78
CA ALA A 107 10.89 4.22 5.45
C ALA A 107 11.72 4.84 4.32
N LYS A 108 12.82 5.56 4.65
CA LYS A 108 13.75 6.20 3.71
C LYS A 108 13.07 7.18 2.75
N TRP A 109 12.11 7.93 3.26
CA TRP A 109 11.52 9.04 2.52
C TRP A 109 12.55 10.16 2.33
N GLU A 110 12.34 11.00 1.31
CA GLU A 110 13.27 12.07 0.98
C GLU A 110 13.38 13.07 2.15
N GLU A 111 14.61 13.40 2.57
CA GLU A 111 14.84 14.28 3.73
C GLU A 111 14.17 15.66 3.56
N GLY A 112 14.20 16.21 2.34
CA GLY A 112 13.54 17.48 2.03
C GLY A 112 12.02 17.43 2.21
N TRP A 113 11.39 16.27 1.98
CA TRP A 113 9.97 16.08 2.26
C TRP A 113 9.71 16.02 3.77
N ILE A 114 10.57 15.33 4.53
CA ILE A 114 10.44 15.22 5.99
C ILE A 114 10.52 16.62 6.64
N ASP A 115 11.45 17.46 6.17
CA ASP A 115 11.62 18.84 6.64
C ASP A 115 10.41 19.72 6.30
N LEU A 116 9.83 19.56 5.10
CA LEU A 116 8.62 20.26 4.69
C LEU A 116 7.46 19.94 5.62
N VAL A 117 7.21 18.65 5.88
CA VAL A 117 6.08 18.24 6.74
C VAL A 117 6.30 18.66 8.18
N HIS A 118 7.53 18.58 8.71
CA HIS A 118 7.83 19.10 10.04
C HIS A 118 7.55 20.61 10.15
N THR A 119 7.85 21.39 9.11
CA THR A 119 7.55 22.82 9.05
C THR A 119 6.06 23.09 8.99
N LEU A 120 5.32 22.34 8.17
CA LEU A 120 3.85 22.44 8.06
C LEU A 120 3.16 22.16 9.39
N VAL A 121 3.55 21.10 10.09
CA VAL A 121 2.98 20.75 11.41
C VAL A 121 3.21 21.86 12.43
N ARG A 122 4.40 22.46 12.47
CA ARG A 122 4.66 23.60 13.36
C ARG A 122 3.82 24.81 13.00
N ALA A 123 3.73 25.17 11.72
CA ALA A 123 2.92 26.30 11.28
C ALA A 123 1.43 26.17 11.61
N GLU A 124 0.89 24.95 11.66
CA GLU A 124 -0.53 24.70 11.94
C GLU A 124 -0.86 24.72 13.45
N PHE A 125 0.11 24.40 14.32
CA PHE A 125 -0.13 24.17 15.76
C PHE A 125 0.70 25.03 16.73
N ASP A 126 1.67 25.82 16.25
CA ASP A 126 2.40 26.85 17.03
C ASP A 126 1.74 28.24 16.89
#